data_AF-A0A521L9G1-F1
#
_entry.id   AF-A0A521L9G1-F1
#
_cell.length_a   1.000
_cell.length_b   1.000
_cell.length_c   1.000
_cell.angle_alpha   90.00
_cell.angle_beta   90.00
_cell.angle_gamma   90.00
#
_symmetry.space_group_name_H-M   'P 1'
#
loop_
_entity.id
_entity.type
_entity.pdbx_description
1 polymer ?
#
loop_
_entity_poly.entity_id
_entity_poly.type
_entity_poly.pdbx_seq_one_letter_code
_entity_poly.pdbx_strand_id
1 'polypeptide(L)'
;MKPKLLLLVAIVAFASAVAGVFLGRYFFPQPKAAGVELHDVLHSKLDLDDRQKAKIELLEQGFAVRRRALELELRSDNARLAAAIEVEHGEGPRVTAAVDQSHQAMGELQKETLGHIFAMRQILRPDQAKTFDQAVVHALTDDAR
;
A
#
# COMPACT_ATOMS: atom_id res chain seq x y z
N MET A 1 -28.33 32.05 19.30
CA MET A 1 -28.38 31.90 17.82
C MET A 1 -29.51 30.93 17.47
N LYS A 2 -30.28 31.17 16.40
CA LYS A 2 -31.45 30.33 16.08
C LYS A 2 -30.99 28.91 15.67
N PRO A 3 -31.57 27.83 16.21
CA PRO A 3 -31.10 26.44 15.98
C PRO A 3 -31.09 26.04 14.50
N LYS A 4 -31.98 26.63 13.69
CA LYS A 4 -32.00 26.46 12.23
C LYS A 4 -30.72 26.94 11.54
N LEU A 5 -30.10 28.01 12.05
CA LEU A 5 -28.85 28.54 11.50
C LEU A 5 -27.67 27.63 11.83
N LEU A 6 -27.64 27.06 13.03
CA LEU A 6 -26.61 26.09 13.43
C LEU A 6 -26.67 24.82 12.57
N LEU A 7 -27.87 24.31 12.31
CA LEU A 7 -28.07 23.14 11.43
C LEU A 7 -27.59 23.42 10.00
N LEU A 8 -27.89 24.61 9.47
CA LEU A 8 -27.53 24.99 8.11
C LEU A 8 -26.01 25.19 7.96
N VAL A 9 -25.36 25.79 8.97
CA VAL A 9 -23.90 25.91 9.01
C VAL A 9 -23.23 24.53 9.10
N ALA A 10 -23.77 23.62 9.92
CA ALA A 10 -23.23 22.26 10.03
C ALA A 10 -23.31 21.48 8.71
N ILE A 11 -24.43 21.58 7.98
CA ILE A 11 -24.60 20.92 6.68
C ILE A 11 -23.62 21.48 5.64
N VAL A 12 -23.46 22.81 5.59
CA VAL A 12 -22.54 23.46 4.64
C VAL A 12 -21.08 23.12 4.96
N ALA A 13 -20.70 23.10 6.25
CA ALA A 13 -19.37 22.70 6.67
C ALA A 13 -19.08 21.23 6.30
N PHE A 14 -20.04 20.32 6.54
CA PHE A 14 -19.89 18.91 6.20
C PHE A 14 -19.75 18.69 4.68
N ALA A 15 -20.62 19.33 3.88
CA ALA A 15 -20.55 19.24 2.42
C ALA A 15 -19.22 19.78 1.89
N SER A 16 -18.72 20.88 2.47
CA SER A 16 -17.44 21.48 2.09
C SER A 16 -16.25 20.57 2.44
N ALA A 17 -16.30 19.91 3.61
CA ALA A 17 -15.26 18.95 4.01
C ALA A 17 -15.23 17.72 3.08
N VAL A 18 -16.40 17.15 2.76
CA VAL A 18 -16.49 16.02 1.81
C VAL A 18 -15.99 16.41 0.43
N ALA A 19 -16.41 17.57 -0.09
CA ALA A 19 -15.92 18.08 -1.37
C ALA A 19 -14.41 18.32 -1.37
N GLY A 20 -13.86 18.85 -0.28
CA GLY A 20 -12.42 19.07 -0.10
C GLY A 20 -11.62 17.77 -0.14
N VAL A 21 -12.11 16.69 0.50
CA VAL A 21 -11.45 15.37 0.47
C VAL A 21 -11.48 14.76 -0.93
N PHE A 22 -12.61 14.86 -1.64
CA PHE A 22 -12.72 14.35 -3.01
C PHE A 22 -11.82 15.11 -3.99
N LEU A 23 -11.81 16.44 -3.91
CA LEU A 23 -10.93 17.27 -4.74
C LEU A 23 -9.46 17.03 -4.40
N GLY A 24 -9.11 16.96 -3.11
CA GLY A 24 -7.76 16.66 -2.66
C GLY A 24 -7.25 15.33 -3.23
N ARG A 25 -8.09 14.29 -3.24
CA ARG A 25 -7.72 12.97 -3.78
C ARG A 25 -7.56 12.93 -5.30
N TYR A 26 -8.23 13.83 -6.04
CA TYR A 26 -8.10 13.92 -7.49
C TYR A 26 -6.89 14.76 -7.94
N PHE A 27 -6.60 15.84 -7.20
CA PHE A 27 -5.51 16.77 -7.54
C PHE A 27 -4.16 16.40 -6.92
N PHE A 28 -4.14 15.71 -5.78
CA PHE A 28 -2.92 15.19 -5.18
C PHE A 28 -2.84 13.68 -5.46
N PRO A 29 -2.10 13.25 -6.50
CA PRO A 29 -1.86 11.84 -6.73
C PRO A 29 -1.24 11.23 -5.47
N GLN A 30 -1.76 10.07 -5.07
CA GLN A 30 -1.14 9.26 -4.02
C GLN A 30 0.32 9.01 -4.40
N PRO A 31 1.27 9.11 -3.45
CA PRO A 31 2.65 8.68 -3.70
C PRO A 31 2.62 7.31 -4.34
N LYS A 32 3.26 7.15 -5.50
CA LYS A 32 3.38 5.83 -6.12
C LYS A 32 4.07 4.92 -5.12
N ALA A 33 3.45 3.80 -4.77
CA ALA A 33 4.11 2.83 -3.90
C ALA A 33 5.48 2.48 -4.49
N ALA A 34 6.52 2.44 -3.66
CA ALA A 34 7.91 2.17 -4.07
C ALA A 34 8.09 0.94 -4.99
N GLY A 35 7.15 -0.02 -4.94
CA GLY A 35 7.13 -1.17 -5.85
C GLY A 35 6.92 -0.82 -7.33
N VAL A 36 6.26 0.29 -7.68
CA VAL A 36 6.02 0.70 -9.08
C VAL A 36 7.29 1.26 -9.72
N GLU A 37 8.09 2.03 -8.97
CA GLU A 37 9.36 2.55 -9.47
C GLU A 37 10.41 1.45 -9.63
N LEU A 38 10.45 0.48 -8.71
CA LEU A 38 11.38 -0.63 -8.81
C LEU A 38 11.05 -1.56 -10.00
N HIS A 39 9.77 -1.72 -10.31
CA HIS A 39 9.31 -2.48 -11.48
C HIS A 39 9.74 -1.81 -12.79
N ASP A 40 9.67 -0.48 -12.89
CA ASP A 40 10.17 0.27 -14.04
C ASP A 40 11.70 0.12 -14.20
N VAL A 41 12.46 0.13 -13.11
CA VAL A 41 13.92 -0.11 -13.17
C VAL A 41 14.24 -1.52 -13.68
N LEU A 42 13.51 -2.53 -13.21
CA LEU A 42 13.66 -3.92 -13.66
C LEU A 42 13.45 -4.08 -15.17
N HIS A 43 12.47 -3.39 -15.75
CA HIS A 43 12.13 -3.56 -17.17
C HIS A 43 12.82 -2.59 -18.12
N SER A 44 13.21 -1.40 -17.66
CA SER A 44 13.78 -0.35 -18.53
C SER A 44 15.29 -0.19 -18.40
N LYS A 45 15.87 -0.48 -17.23
CA LYS A 45 17.30 -0.22 -16.95
C LYS A 45 18.16 -1.47 -16.88
N LEU A 46 17.55 -2.66 -16.78
CA LEU A 46 18.27 -3.93 -16.77
C LEU A 46 18.09 -4.67 -18.09
N ASP A 47 19.21 -4.99 -18.75
CA ASP A 47 19.22 -5.85 -19.94
C ASP A 47 19.08 -7.32 -19.52
N LEU A 48 17.83 -7.71 -19.27
CA LEU A 48 17.46 -9.07 -18.86
C LEU A 48 17.42 -10.02 -20.06
N ASP A 49 18.10 -11.15 -19.94
CA ASP A 49 17.97 -12.22 -20.94
C ASP A 49 16.63 -12.97 -20.80
N ASP A 50 16.27 -13.76 -21.82
CA ASP A 50 14.97 -14.45 -21.86
C ASP A 50 14.78 -15.45 -20.71
N ARG A 51 15.87 -16.04 -20.21
CA ARG A 51 15.82 -16.96 -19.07
C ARG A 51 15.55 -16.20 -17.77
N GLN A 52 16.16 -15.03 -17.60
CA GLN A 52 15.90 -14.14 -16.46
C GLN A 52 14.46 -13.65 -16.48
N LYS A 53 13.96 -13.20 -17.64
CA LYS A 53 12.56 -12.76 -17.82
C LYS A 53 11.57 -13.86 -17.43
N ALA A 54 11.75 -15.08 -17.93
CA ALA A 54 10.86 -16.20 -17.62
C ALA A 54 10.86 -16.55 -16.11
N LYS A 55 12.02 -16.49 -15.45
CA LYS A 55 12.11 -16.71 -14.00
C LYS A 55 11.43 -15.61 -13.19
N ILE A 56 11.62 -14.36 -13.59
CA ILE A 56 10.99 -13.20 -12.94
C ILE A 56 9.47 -13.27 -13.11
N GLU A 57 8.98 -13.59 -14.31
CA GLU A 57 7.54 -13.73 -14.55
C GLU A 57 6.89 -14.80 -13.66
N LEU A 58 7.55 -15.94 -13.46
CA LEU A 58 7.08 -16.98 -12.54
C LEU A 58 7.05 -16.48 -11.08
N LEU A 59 8.07 -15.72 -10.66
CA LEU A 59 8.08 -15.11 -9.32
C LEU A 59 6.93 -14.10 -9.17
N GLU A 60 6.70 -13.25 -10.16
CA GLU A 60 5.64 -12.24 -10.15
C GLU A 60 4.25 -12.86 -10.03
N GLN A 61 3.99 -13.97 -10.72
CA GLN A 61 2.72 -14.70 -10.60
C GLN A 61 2.49 -15.21 -9.16
N GLY A 62 3.53 -15.79 -8.54
CA GLY A 62 3.47 -16.25 -7.15
C GLY A 62 3.25 -15.11 -6.17
N PHE A 63 4.00 -14.01 -6.34
CA PHE A 63 3.88 -12.82 -5.51
C PHE A 63 2.50 -12.17 -5.64
N ALA A 64 1.95 -12.07 -6.85
CA ALA A 64 0.62 -11.50 -7.10
C ALA A 64 -0.48 -12.25 -6.33
N VAL A 65 -0.41 -13.58 -6.27
CA VAL A 65 -1.36 -14.40 -5.49
C VAL A 65 -1.24 -14.11 -4.00
N ARG A 66 -0.02 -14.12 -3.45
CA ARG A 66 0.27 -13.85 -2.03
C ARG A 66 -0.17 -12.46 -1.62
N ARG A 67 0.22 -11.45 -2.41
CA ARG A 67 -0.17 -10.05 -2.23
C ARG A 67 -1.68 -9.90 -2.21
N ARG A 68 -2.37 -10.54 -3.16
CA ARG A 68 -3.82 -10.46 -3.26
C ARG A 68 -4.53 -11.06 -2.05
N ALA A 69 -4.03 -12.17 -1.51
CA ALA A 69 -4.58 -12.77 -0.31
C ALA A 69 -4.50 -11.82 0.89
N LEU A 70 -3.33 -11.20 1.12
CA LEU A 70 -3.11 -10.24 2.21
C LEU A 70 -3.92 -8.95 2.04
N GLU A 71 -4.05 -8.44 0.80
CA GLU A 71 -4.93 -7.30 0.51
C GLU A 71 -6.40 -7.59 0.86
N LEU A 72 -6.87 -8.81 0.59
CA LEU A 72 -8.23 -9.24 0.94
C LEU A 72 -8.40 -9.38 2.45
N GLU A 73 -7.38 -9.86 3.16
CA GLU A 73 -7.36 -9.93 4.61
C GLU A 73 -7.47 -8.53 5.24
N LEU A 74 -6.66 -7.57 4.80
CA LEU A 74 -6.73 -6.17 5.23
C LEU A 74 -8.11 -5.56 4.97
N ARG A 75 -8.74 -5.88 3.84
CA ARG A 75 -10.12 -5.43 3.56
C ARG A 75 -11.13 -6.06 4.53
N SER A 76 -10.94 -7.32 4.87
CA SER A 76 -11.76 -8.02 5.86
C SER A 76 -11.56 -7.46 7.27
N ASP A 77 -10.34 -7.08 7.64
CA ASP A 77 -10.04 -6.41 8.92
C ASP A 77 -10.76 -5.06 9.01
N ASN A 78 -10.73 -4.27 7.93
CA ASN A 78 -11.46 -3.00 7.88
C ASN A 78 -12.98 -3.18 8.05
N ALA A 79 -13.55 -4.25 7.49
CA ALA A 79 -14.96 -4.57 7.70
C ALA A 79 -15.27 -4.96 9.16
N ARG A 80 -14.37 -5.72 9.81
CA ARG A 80 -14.47 -6.06 11.24
C ARG A 80 -14.35 -4.81 12.11
N LEU A 81 -13.41 -3.92 11.80
CA LEU A 81 -13.20 -2.66 12.51
C LEU A 81 -14.43 -1.76 12.42
N ALA A 82 -15.02 -1.60 11.23
CA ALA A 82 -16.25 -0.83 11.06
C ALA A 82 -17.39 -1.37 11.92
N ALA A 83 -17.62 -2.69 11.90
CA ALA A 83 -18.63 -3.33 12.73
C ALA A 83 -18.34 -3.17 14.24
N ALA A 84 -17.08 -3.20 14.65
CA ALA A 84 -16.69 -2.98 16.05
C ALA A 84 -16.98 -1.54 16.51
N ILE A 85 -16.65 -0.55 15.68
CA ILE A 85 -16.92 0.88 15.95
C ILE A 85 -18.42 1.13 16.09
N GLU A 86 -19.26 0.50 15.26
CA GLU A 86 -20.71 0.62 15.34
C GLU A 86 -21.30 0.07 16.64
N VAL A 87 -20.66 -0.91 17.28
CA VAL A 87 -21.20 -1.51 18.52
C VAL A 87 -20.55 -0.91 19.77
N GLU A 88 -19.25 -0.58 19.72
CA GLU A 88 -18.49 -0.13 20.90
C GLU A 88 -18.45 1.39 21.04
N HIS A 89 -18.67 2.13 19.94
CA HIS A 89 -18.67 3.61 19.91
C HIS A 89 -17.45 4.27 20.59
N GLY A 90 -16.33 3.55 20.62
CA GLY A 90 -15.10 3.92 21.29
C GLY A 90 -14.02 2.85 21.08
N GLU A 91 -12.83 3.07 21.64
CA GLU A 91 -11.69 2.14 21.58
C GLU A 91 -11.89 0.96 22.54
N GLY A 92 -12.91 0.15 22.26
CA GLY A 92 -13.21 -1.07 22.99
C GLY A 92 -12.35 -2.27 22.53
N PRO A 93 -12.51 -3.42 23.20
CA PRO A 93 -11.68 -4.60 22.94
C PRO A 93 -11.80 -5.14 21.51
N ARG A 94 -12.95 -4.99 20.83
CA ARG A 94 -13.08 -5.45 19.43
C ARG A 94 -12.45 -4.49 18.45
N VAL A 95 -12.52 -3.18 18.72
CA VAL A 95 -11.81 -2.17 17.93
C VAL A 95 -10.30 -2.42 17.99
N THR A 96 -9.73 -2.57 19.19
CA THR A 96 -8.31 -2.86 19.37
C THR A 96 -7.90 -4.16 18.68
N ALA A 97 -8.67 -5.24 18.85
CA ALA A 97 -8.37 -6.52 18.21
C ALA A 97 -8.38 -6.44 16.68
N ALA A 98 -9.33 -5.71 16.07
CA ALA A 98 -9.39 -5.54 14.62
C ALA A 98 -8.21 -4.70 14.09
N VAL A 99 -7.78 -3.68 14.84
CA VAL A 99 -6.59 -2.88 14.51
C VAL A 99 -5.33 -3.75 14.59
N ASP A 100 -5.16 -4.54 15.65
CA ASP A 100 -4.00 -5.43 15.81
C ASP A 100 -3.91 -6.48 14.70
N GLN A 101 -5.05 -7.05 14.29
CA GLN A 101 -5.12 -7.97 13.14
C GLN A 101 -4.70 -7.26 11.84
N SER A 102 -5.21 -6.04 11.61
CA SER A 102 -4.81 -5.24 10.46
C SER A 102 -3.31 -4.92 10.46
N HIS A 103 -2.71 -4.63 11.62
CA HIS A 103 -1.25 -4.43 11.73
C HIS A 103 -0.46 -5.69 11.40
N GLN A 104 -0.92 -6.87 11.82
CA GLN A 104 -0.27 -8.13 11.48
C GLN A 104 -0.30 -8.38 9.96
N ALA A 105 -1.47 -8.29 9.33
CA ALA A 105 -1.62 -8.47 7.89
C ALA A 105 -0.80 -7.44 7.09
N MET A 106 -0.74 -6.19 7.57
CA MET A 106 0.08 -5.15 6.97
C MET A 106 1.58 -5.47 7.10
N GLY A 107 2.02 -5.95 8.26
CA GLY A 107 3.41 -6.38 8.48
C GLY A 107 3.80 -7.56 7.59
N GLU A 108 2.93 -8.54 7.43
CA GLU A 108 3.17 -9.66 6.50
C GLU A 108 3.24 -9.18 5.04
N LEU A 109 2.37 -8.25 4.62
CA LEU A 109 2.44 -7.67 3.28
C LEU A 109 3.78 -6.96 3.02
N GLN A 110 4.31 -6.23 4.01
CA GLN A 110 5.63 -5.60 3.90
C GLN A 110 6.75 -6.65 3.79
N LYS A 111 6.71 -7.71 4.61
CA LYS A 111 7.70 -8.80 4.56
C LYS A 111 7.68 -9.52 3.22
N GLU A 112 6.49 -9.85 2.70
CA GLU A 112 6.33 -10.48 1.38
C GLU A 112 6.88 -9.59 0.27
N THR A 113 6.63 -8.29 0.33
CA THR A 113 7.13 -7.33 -0.66
C THR A 113 8.67 -7.26 -0.63
N LEU A 114 9.28 -7.17 0.55
CA LEU A 114 10.74 -7.21 0.69
C LEU A 114 11.32 -8.56 0.24
N GLY A 115 10.68 -9.66 0.60
CA GLY A 115 11.06 -11.00 0.16
C GLY A 115 11.06 -11.13 -1.36
N HIS A 116 10.02 -10.59 -2.02
CA HIS A 116 9.91 -10.54 -3.49
C HIS A 116 11.06 -9.75 -4.13
N ILE A 117 11.37 -8.57 -3.58
CA ILE A 117 12.49 -7.73 -4.04
C ILE A 117 13.82 -8.52 -3.99
N PHE A 118 14.10 -9.21 -2.87
CA PHE A 118 15.31 -10.01 -2.75
C PHE A 118 15.30 -11.26 -3.63
N ALA A 119 14.14 -11.88 -3.87
CA ALA A 119 14.02 -13.02 -4.78
C ALA A 119 14.36 -12.62 -6.23
N MET A 120 13.87 -11.46 -6.70
CA MET A 120 14.25 -10.91 -8.00
C MET A 120 15.75 -10.64 -8.09
N ARG A 121 16.33 -10.06 -7.03
CA ARG A 121 17.76 -9.76 -6.93
C ARG A 121 18.66 -11.00 -7.07
N GLN A 122 18.19 -12.19 -6.68
CA GLN A 122 18.92 -13.45 -6.82
C GLN A 122 18.98 -13.98 -8.27
N ILE A 123 18.11 -13.49 -9.17
CA ILE A 123 18.11 -13.87 -10.59
C ILE A 123 19.13 -13.06 -11.40
N LEU A 124 19.52 -11.89 -10.88
CA LEU A 124 20.37 -10.93 -11.58
C LEU A 124 21.84 -11.35 -11.56
N ARG A 125 22.54 -11.03 -12.65
CA ARG A 125 24.01 -11.12 -12.72
C ARG A 125 24.65 -10.01 -11.86
N PRO A 126 25.93 -10.13 -11.47
CA PRO A 126 26.57 -9.18 -10.57
C PRO A 126 26.53 -7.71 -11.05
N ASP A 127 26.64 -7.47 -12.35
CA ASP A 127 26.54 -6.15 -12.98
C ASP A 127 25.13 -5.57 -12.86
N GLN A 128 24.10 -6.37 -13.15
CA GLN A 128 22.69 -5.98 -13.03
C GLN A 128 22.29 -5.76 -11.56
N ALA A 129 22.76 -6.61 -10.66
CA ALA A 129 22.45 -6.54 -9.24
C ALA A 129 22.91 -5.22 -8.62
N LYS A 130 24.06 -4.67 -9.05
CA LYS A 130 24.54 -3.37 -8.58
C LYS A 130 23.55 -2.24 -8.91
N THR A 131 23.05 -2.19 -10.15
CA THR A 131 22.06 -1.19 -10.58
C THR A 131 20.73 -1.39 -9.85
N PHE A 132 20.32 -2.64 -9.65
CA PHE A 132 19.14 -2.98 -8.88
C PHE A 132 19.24 -2.52 -7.42
N ASP A 133 20.34 -2.87 -6.73
CA ASP A 133 20.57 -2.54 -5.32
C ASP A 133 20.57 -1.00 -5.12
N GLN A 134 21.15 -0.24 -6.06
CA GLN A 134 21.10 1.24 -6.03
C GLN A 134 19.67 1.80 -6.17
N ALA A 135 18.86 1.21 -7.05
CA ALA A 135 17.47 1.62 -7.23
C ALA A 135 16.62 1.28 -6.01
N VAL A 136 16.84 0.12 -5.38
CA VAL A 136 16.16 -0.25 -4.13
C VAL A 136 16.48 0.77 -3.03
N VAL A 137 17.76 1.11 -2.85
CA VAL A 137 18.17 2.09 -1.84
C VAL A 137 17.51 3.45 -2.10
N HIS A 138 17.55 3.93 -3.35
CA HIS A 138 16.92 5.20 -3.73
C HIS A 138 15.43 5.21 -3.41
N ALA A 139 14.68 4.18 -3.84
CA ALA A 139 13.25 4.06 -3.60
C ALA A 139 12.90 4.01 -2.10
N LEU A 140 13.77 3.43 -1.26
CA LEU A 140 13.57 3.38 0.19
C LEU A 140 13.96 4.68 0.91
N THR A 141 14.79 5.52 0.30
CA THR A 141 15.28 6.78 0.91
C THR A 141 14.61 8.04 0.37
N ASP A 142 13.93 7.96 -0.77
CA ASP A 142 13.34 9.12 -1.44
C ASP A 142 12.06 9.63 -0.77
N ASP A 143 11.29 8.75 -0.10
CA ASP A 143 10.16 9.17 0.76
C ASP A 143 10.62 9.95 2.02
N ALA A 144 11.93 9.99 2.32
CA ALA A 144 12.49 10.67 3.48
C ALA A 144 12.93 12.13 3.23
N ARG A 145 12.61 12.72 2.06
CA ARG A 145 12.92 14.12 1.72
C ARG A 145 11.70 14.99 1.49
#